data_AF-A0A969Q171-F1
#
_entry.id   AF-A0A969Q171-F1
#
_cell.length_a   1.000
_cell.length_b   1.000
_cell.length_c   1.000
_cell.angle_alpha   90.00
_cell.angle_beta   90.00
_cell.angle_gamma   90.00
#
_symmetry.space_group_name_H-M   'P 1'
#
loop_
_entity.id
_entity.type
_entity.pdbx_description
1 polymer ?
#
loop_
_entity_poly.entity_id
_entity_poly.type
_entity_poly.pdbx_seq_one_letter_code
_entity_poly.pdbx_strand_id
1 'polypeptide(L)'
;MSRKLILSSTAAFAVLASAMPMAAFAQTEPAATEDRTRVETVIVTARKTSEALITAPVAVTAVGAADVARLNIQAIDDLARFTPGLSFPKLLVGPRIDP
;
A
#
# COMPACT_ATOMS: atom_id res chain seq x y z
N MET A 1 65.31 10.33 22.67
CA MET A 1 64.62 10.16 21.37
C MET A 1 63.60 9.02 21.48
N SER A 2 62.47 9.21 22.18
CA SER A 2 61.48 8.12 22.41
C SER A 2 60.07 8.62 22.75
N ARG A 3 59.59 9.71 22.12
CA ARG A 3 58.21 10.23 22.34
C ARG A 3 57.20 9.86 21.25
N LYS A 4 57.68 9.31 20.12
CA LYS A 4 56.84 8.98 18.96
C LYS A 4 56.18 7.60 19.07
N LEU A 5 56.54 6.80 20.08
CA LEU A 5 56.05 5.41 20.21
C LEU A 5 54.75 5.28 21.04
N ILE A 6 54.30 6.35 21.72
CA ILE A 6 53.08 6.34 22.54
C ILE A 6 51.88 6.93 21.76
N LEU A 7 52.12 7.57 20.61
CA LEU A 7 51.07 8.22 19.81
C LEU A 7 50.41 7.29 18.77
N SER A 8 50.89 6.06 18.58
CA SER A 8 50.34 5.11 17.61
C SER A 8 49.24 4.20 18.18
N SER A 9 49.06 4.15 19.50
CA SER A 9 48.05 3.28 20.13
C SER A 9 46.64 3.89 20.24
N THR A 10 46.49 5.21 20.07
CA THR A 10 45.16 5.87 20.15
C THR A 10 44.44 5.89 18.79
N ALA A 11 45.17 5.74 17.68
CA ALA A 11 44.58 5.72 16.34
C ALA A 11 43.80 4.43 16.03
N ALA A 12 44.06 3.32 16.75
CA ALA A 12 43.37 2.06 16.54
C ALA A 12 41.95 2.03 17.14
N PHE A 13 41.63 2.90 18.10
CA PHE A 13 40.30 2.93 18.72
C PHE A 13 39.29 3.78 17.93
N ALA A 14 39.76 4.72 17.11
CA ALA A 14 38.89 5.57 16.29
C ALA A 14 38.30 4.84 15.08
N VAL A 15 38.94 3.76 14.60
CA VAL A 15 38.47 2.99 13.43
C VAL A 15 37.39 1.96 13.81
N LEU A 16 37.28 1.55 15.07
CA LEU A 16 36.18 0.67 15.52
C LEU A 16 34.88 1.42 15.85
N ALA A 17 34.92 2.74 16.05
CA ALA A 17 33.73 3.53 16.37
C ALA A 17 32.82 3.79 15.15
N SER A 18 33.31 3.62 13.92
CA SER A 18 32.52 3.79 12.69
C SER A 18 31.68 2.56 12.31
N ALA A 19 31.72 1.49 13.10
CA ALA A 19 30.96 0.25 12.86
C ALA A 19 29.73 0.09 13.77
N MET A 20 29.33 1.13 14.52
CA MET A 20 28.05 1.10 15.23
C MET A 20 26.92 1.37 14.23
N PRO A 21 25.96 0.42 14.05
CA PRO A 21 24.77 0.72 13.28
C PRO A 21 24.00 1.79 14.04
N MET A 22 24.00 3.01 13.49
CA MET A 22 23.13 4.07 13.98
C MET A 22 21.70 3.56 13.81
N ALA A 23 20.98 3.38 14.91
CA ALA A 23 19.59 2.94 14.87
C ALA A 23 18.82 3.93 13.99
N ALA A 24 18.41 3.47 12.81
CA ALA A 24 17.50 4.19 11.95
C ALA A 24 16.14 4.19 12.64
N PHE A 25 15.85 5.26 13.38
CA PHE A 25 14.49 5.55 13.79
C PHE A 25 13.69 5.75 12.52
N ALA A 26 12.87 4.76 12.15
CA ALA A 26 11.85 4.92 11.15
C ALA A 26 11.00 6.13 11.58
N GLN A 27 11.10 7.25 10.85
CA GLN A 27 10.21 8.38 11.05
C GLN A 27 8.79 7.86 10.83
N THR A 28 8.07 7.63 11.92
CA THR A 28 6.63 7.45 11.87
C THR A 28 6.07 8.73 11.24
N GLU A 29 5.52 8.57 10.04
CA GLU A 29 4.80 9.64 9.35
C GLU A 29 3.71 10.15 10.32
N PRO A 30 3.61 11.47 10.55
CA PRO A 30 2.60 11.99 11.46
C PRO A 30 1.24 11.52 10.96
N ALA A 31 0.47 10.87 11.84
CA ALA A 31 -0.87 10.40 11.53
C ALA A 31 -1.67 11.56 10.92
N ALA A 32 -1.99 11.44 9.63
CA ALA A 32 -2.74 12.44 8.91
C ALA A 32 -4.07 12.62 9.64
N THR A 33 -4.24 13.78 10.29
CA THR A 33 -5.55 14.20 10.77
C THR A 33 -6.42 14.37 9.54
N GLU A 34 -7.44 13.52 9.39
CA GLU A 34 -8.39 13.55 8.28
C GLU A 34 -9.10 14.91 8.22
N ASP A 35 -8.51 15.82 7.46
CA ASP A 35 -9.05 17.16 7.22
C ASP A 35 -10.20 17.03 6.21
N ARG A 36 -11.40 16.70 6.71
CA ARG A 36 -12.65 16.46 5.94
C ARG A 36 -13.08 17.62 5.04
N THR A 37 -12.39 18.75 5.09
CA THR A 37 -12.66 19.94 4.27
C THR A 37 -11.94 19.88 2.91
N ARG A 38 -11.05 18.91 2.68
CA ARG A 38 -10.33 18.75 1.40
C ARG A 38 -11.07 17.83 0.45
N VAL A 39 -11.02 18.17 -0.85
CA VAL A 39 -11.44 17.29 -1.93
C VAL A 39 -10.44 16.14 -2.02
N GLU A 40 -10.90 14.94 -1.68
CA GLU A 40 -10.13 13.72 -1.83
C GLU A 40 -10.08 13.30 -3.30
N THR A 41 -8.89 13.02 -3.80
CA THR A 41 -8.67 12.57 -5.17
C THR A 41 -8.33 11.09 -5.16
N VAL A 42 -9.20 10.27 -5.74
CA VAL A 42 -8.96 8.82 -5.90
C VAL A 42 -8.21 8.58 -7.20
N ILE A 43 -7.00 8.04 -7.10
CA ILE A 43 -6.17 7.67 -8.26
C ILE A 43 -6.37 6.20 -8.59
N VAL A 44 -6.62 5.93 -9.87
CA VAL A 44 -6.82 4.58 -10.40
C VAL A 44 -5.90 4.36 -11.59
N THR A 45 -5.66 3.10 -11.92
CA THR A 45 -4.99 2.75 -13.18
C THR A 45 -6.03 2.48 -14.25
N ALA A 46 -6.37 3.51 -15.03
CA ALA A 46 -7.24 3.37 -16.20
C ALA A 46 -6.38 3.25 -17.46
N ARG A 47 -6.64 2.25 -18.31
CA ARG A 47 -5.92 2.04 -19.60
C ARG A 47 -4.39 1.98 -19.47
N LYS A 48 -3.89 1.36 -18.39
CA LYS A 48 -2.45 1.26 -18.05
C LYS A 48 -1.76 2.59 -17.74
N THR A 49 -2.50 3.67 -17.52
CA THR A 49 -1.96 4.93 -17.02
C THR A 49 -2.64 5.34 -15.72
N SER A 50 -1.94 6.16 -14.92
CA SER A 50 -2.46 6.67 -13.65
C SER A 50 -3.37 7.87 -13.93
N GLU A 51 -4.64 7.77 -13.57
CA GLU A 51 -5.65 8.82 -13.80
C GLU A 51 -6.52 8.99 -12.54
N ALA A 52 -7.07 10.19 -12.33
CA ALA A 52 -8.08 10.39 -11.29
C ALA A 52 -9.40 9.72 -11.71
N LEU A 53 -10.09 9.09 -10.75
CA LEU A 53 -11.34 8.36 -11.00
C LEU A 53 -12.41 9.26 -11.65
N ILE A 54 -12.45 10.54 -11.27
CA ILE A 54 -13.40 11.53 -11.83
C ILE A 54 -13.10 11.91 -13.29
N THR A 55 -11.85 11.78 -13.74
CA THR A 55 -11.43 12.11 -15.11
C THR A 55 -11.28 10.89 -16.02
N ALA A 56 -11.34 9.68 -15.47
CA ALA A 56 -11.15 8.45 -16.23
C ALA A 56 -12.27 8.29 -17.28
N PRO A 57 -11.95 8.09 -18.57
CA PRO A 57 -12.94 8.03 -19.65
C PRO A 57 -13.56 6.62 -19.80
N VAL A 58 -13.63 5.87 -18.69
CA VAL A 58 -14.19 4.52 -18.63
C VAL A 58 -15.01 4.39 -17.35
N ALA A 59 -16.06 3.58 -17.37
CA ALA A 59 -16.84 3.30 -16.18
C ALA A 59 -16.00 2.47 -15.19
N VAL A 60 -15.80 3.00 -13.97
CA VAL A 60 -15.07 2.34 -12.89
C VAL A 60 -16.00 2.16 -11.70
N THR A 61 -16.08 0.95 -11.15
CA THR A 61 -16.76 0.65 -9.89
C THR A 61 -15.74 0.16 -8.89
N ALA A 62 -15.62 0.84 -7.75
CA ALA A 62 -14.71 0.47 -6.67
C ALA A 62 -15.51 -0.24 -5.57
N VAL A 63 -15.11 -1.45 -5.22
CA VAL A 63 -15.74 -2.24 -4.15
C VAL A 63 -14.70 -2.50 -3.08
N GLY A 64 -14.90 -1.93 -1.89
CA GLY A 64 -14.00 -2.09 -0.76
C GLY A 64 -14.38 -3.26 0.14
N ALA A 65 -13.51 -3.59 1.10
CA ALA A 65 -13.74 -4.69 2.05
C ALA A 65 -15.04 -4.53 2.87
N ALA A 66 -15.36 -3.30 3.28
CA ALA A 66 -16.60 -2.99 3.99
C ALA A 66 -17.84 -3.25 3.12
N ASP A 67 -17.74 -3.03 1.81
CA ASP A 67 -18.83 -3.26 0.87
C ASP A 67 -19.03 -4.76 0.64
N VAL A 68 -17.94 -5.53 0.51
CA VAL A 68 -18.00 -7.01 0.40
C VAL A 68 -18.72 -7.61 1.59
N ALA A 69 -18.36 -7.22 2.82
CA ALA A 69 -19.01 -7.70 4.03
C ALA A 69 -20.48 -7.27 4.11
N ARG A 70 -20.78 -5.99 3.84
CA ARG A 70 -22.12 -5.42 3.95
C ARG A 70 -23.09 -5.99 2.91
N LEU A 71 -22.60 -6.25 1.70
CA LEU A 71 -23.39 -6.78 0.59
C LEU A 71 -23.36 -8.31 0.49
N ASN A 72 -22.66 -8.98 1.42
CA ASN A 72 -22.43 -10.42 1.44
C ASN A 72 -22.00 -10.96 0.07
N ILE A 73 -21.01 -10.31 -0.54
CA ILE A 73 -20.44 -10.72 -1.83
C ILE A 73 -19.61 -11.99 -1.60
N GLN A 74 -20.04 -13.09 -2.21
CA GLN A 74 -19.43 -14.41 -2.03
C GLN A 74 -18.73 -14.88 -3.32
N ALA A 75 -19.18 -14.38 -4.47
CA ALA A 75 -18.64 -14.74 -5.76
C ALA A 75 -18.59 -13.53 -6.72
N ILE A 76 -17.82 -13.68 -7.81
CA ILE A 76 -17.63 -12.63 -8.82
C ILE A 76 -18.95 -12.28 -9.52
N ASP A 77 -19.87 -13.24 -9.69
CA ASP A 77 -21.18 -13.01 -10.30
C ASP A 77 -22.09 -12.10 -9.43
N ASP A 78 -21.85 -12.02 -8.12
CA ASP A 78 -22.59 -11.10 -7.25
C ASP A 78 -22.26 -9.63 -7.55
N LEU A 79 -21.05 -9.33 -8.05
CA LEU A 79 -20.63 -7.97 -8.42
C LEU A 79 -21.48 -7.38 -9.57
N ALA A 80 -22.03 -8.23 -10.44
CA ALA A 80 -22.88 -7.79 -11.55
C ALA A 80 -24.15 -7.09 -11.08
N ARG A 81 -24.63 -7.37 -9.86
CA ARG A 81 -25.82 -6.73 -9.29
C ARG A 81 -25.59 -5.29 -8.88
N PHE A 82 -24.32 -4.89 -8.70
CA PHE A 82 -23.93 -3.58 -8.18
C PHE A 82 -23.03 -2.80 -9.15
N THR A 83 -22.67 -3.41 -10.29
CA THR A 83 -21.82 -2.80 -11.31
C THR A 83 -22.63 -2.60 -12.60
N PRO A 84 -22.98 -1.36 -12.97
CA PRO A 84 -23.74 -1.09 -14.18
C PRO A 84 -23.02 -1.59 -15.44
N GLY A 85 -23.77 -2.21 -16.34
CA GLY A 85 -23.23 -2.73 -17.62
C GLY A 85 -22.38 -3.99 -17.49
N LEU A 86 -22.21 -4.54 -16.28
CA LEU A 86 -21.51 -5.80 -16.05
C LEU A 86 -22.51 -6.97 -16.14
N SER A 87 -22.27 -7.89 -17.07
CA SER A 87 -23.03 -9.15 -17.19
C SER A 87 -22.04 -10.30 -17.23
N PHE A 88 -22.22 -11.26 -16.31
CA PHE A 88 -21.41 -12.47 -16.26
C PHE A 88 -22.25 -13.68 -16.66
N PRO A 89 -21.82 -14.47 -17.66
CA PRO A 89 -22.41 -15.78 -17.88
C PRO A 89 -22.13 -16.64 -16.66
N LYS A 90 -23.17 -17.25 -16.10
CA LYS A 90 -23.01 -18.26 -15.06
C LYS A 90 -22.34 -19.48 -15.69
N LEU A 91 -21.00 -19.54 -15.64
CA LEU A 91 -20.28 -20.77 -15.94
C LEU A 91 -20.80 -21.83 -14.99
N LEU A 92 -21.14 -23.02 -15.51
CA LEU A 92 -21.36 -24.21 -14.70
C LEU A 92 -20.02 -24.63 -14.09
N VAL A 93 -19.53 -23.84 -13.14
CA VAL A 93 -18.61 -24.29 -12.11
C VAL A 93 -19.42 -25.21 -11.21
N GLY A 94 -18.82 -26.34 -10.81
CA GLY A 94 -19.45 -27.38 -10.01
C GLY A 94 -20.14 -26.85 -8.74
N PRO A 95 -20.94 -27.70 -8.06
CA PRO A 95 -21.70 -27.28 -6.90
C PRO A 95 -20.80 -26.53 -5.92
N ARG A 96 -21.25 -25.36 -5.46
CA ARG A 96 -20.53 -24.61 -4.44
C ARG A 96 -20.31 -25.56 -3.27
N ILE A 97 -19.07 -25.64 -2.81
CA ILE A 97 -18.72 -26.35 -1.58
C ILE A 97 -18.83 -25.29 -0.49
N ASP A 98 -20.02 -25.16 0.07
CA ASP A 98 -20.25 -24.44 1.32
C ASP A 98 -19.54 -25.19 2.46
N PRO A 99 -18.85 -24.47 3.39
CA PRO A 99 -18.38 -25.07 4.64
C PRO A 99 -19.51 -25.31 5.64
#